data_AF-A0A1F8NGM6-F1
#
_entry.id   AF-A0A1F8NGM6-F1
#
_cell.length_a   1.000
_cell.length_b   1.000
_cell.length_c   1.000
_cell.angle_alpha   90.00
_cell.angle_beta   90.00
_cell.angle_gamma   90.00
#
_symmetry.space_group_name_H-M   'P 1'
#
loop_
_entity.id
_entity.type
_entity.pdbx_description
1 polymer ?
#
loop_
_entity_poly.entity_id
_entity_poly.type
_entity_poly.pdbx_seq_one_letter_code
_entity_poly.pdbx_strand_id
1 'polypeptide(L)'
;MQTFVFVACTPGPSIREAIVRDAQLSAFQLELIREKRRGRRPGWAKLKSAVLGIDGAVNLEWDPSVATLECRVITKAGSDPAPILADLVGYLFERFPERIQTVSILPRP
;
A
#
# COMPACT_ATOMS: atom_id res chain seq x y z
N MET A 1 7.17 12.64 -7.21
CA MET A 1 7.88 11.43 -7.65
C MET A 1 6.93 10.24 -7.56
N GLN A 2 7.16 9.16 -8.31
CA GLN A 2 6.43 7.90 -8.13
C GLN A 2 7.41 6.77 -7.84
N THR A 3 7.05 5.92 -6.87
CA THR A 3 7.75 4.68 -6.54
C THR A 3 6.73 3.57 -6.54
N PHE A 4 7.04 2.48 -7.25
CA PHE A 4 6.15 1.32 -7.33
C PHE A 4 6.68 0.26 -6.38
N VAL A 5 5.76 -0.33 -5.61
CA VAL A 5 6.05 -1.43 -4.72
C VAL A 5 5.13 -2.57 -5.11
N PHE A 6 5.73 -3.65 -5.59
CA PHE A 6 5.02 -4.88 -5.90
C PHE A 6 5.21 -5.85 -4.76
N VAL A 7 4.11 -6.31 -4.17
CA VAL A 7 4.13 -7.23 -3.05
C VAL A 7 3.50 -8.54 -3.53
N ALA A 8 4.35 -9.53 -3.80
CA ALA A 8 3.88 -10.88 -4.08
C ALA A 8 3.41 -11.52 -2.77
N CYS A 9 2.20 -12.05 -2.78
CA CYS A 9 1.60 -12.68 -1.62
C CYS A 9 1.21 -14.13 -1.90
N THR A 10 1.05 -14.91 -0.83
CA THR A 10 0.40 -16.21 -0.92
C THR A 10 -1.03 -16.08 -1.47
N PRO A 11 -1.50 -17.03 -2.30
CA PRO A 11 -2.87 -17.04 -2.80
C PRO A 11 -3.89 -16.97 -1.66
N GLY A 12 -4.96 -16.20 -1.85
CA GLY A 12 -6.00 -16.06 -0.83
C GLY A 12 -6.82 -14.78 -0.94
N PRO A 13 -7.48 -14.37 0.16
CA PRO A 13 -8.26 -13.16 0.22
C PRO A 13 -7.43 -11.91 -0.12
N SER A 14 -8.12 -10.88 -0.61
CA SER A 14 -7.52 -9.62 -1.02
C SER A 14 -6.81 -8.93 0.14
N ILE A 15 -5.49 -8.74 0.01
CA ILE A 15 -4.72 -7.96 0.99
C ILE A 15 -5.24 -6.52 1.04
N ARG A 16 -5.53 -5.89 -0.11
CA ARG A 16 -6.13 -4.56 -0.16
C ARG A 16 -7.39 -4.44 0.71
N GLU A 17 -8.28 -5.43 0.67
CA GLU A 17 -9.49 -5.42 1.51
C GLU A 17 -9.19 -5.58 2.99
N ALA A 18 -8.20 -6.39 3.34
CA ALA A 18 -7.72 -6.51 4.70
C ALA A 18 -7.17 -5.16 5.21
N ILE A 19 -6.34 -4.49 4.40
CA ILE A 19 -5.77 -3.16 4.73
C ILE A 19 -6.87 -2.13 4.98
N VAL A 20 -7.87 -2.04 4.08
CA VAL A 20 -8.99 -1.11 4.21
C VAL A 20 -9.79 -1.32 5.50
N ARG A 21 -9.85 -2.55 6.01
CA ARG A 21 -10.62 -2.92 7.21
C ARG A 21 -9.77 -2.95 8.47
N ASP A 22 -8.46 -2.72 8.38
CA ASP A 22 -7.56 -2.82 9.51
C ASP A 22 -7.65 -1.57 10.38
N ALA A 23 -8.17 -1.75 11.61
CA ALA A 23 -8.29 -0.67 12.58
C ALA A 23 -6.92 -0.15 13.07
N GLN A 24 -5.85 -0.90 12.87
CA GLN A 24 -4.50 -0.52 13.31
C GLN A 24 -3.72 0.28 12.27
N LEU A 25 -4.30 0.58 11.10
CA LEU A 25 -3.61 1.30 10.03
C LEU A 25 -2.99 2.64 10.50
N SER A 26 -3.71 3.37 11.36
CA SER A 26 -3.24 4.65 11.93
C SER A 26 -2.04 4.52 12.87
N ALA A 27 -1.83 3.35 13.49
CA ALA A 27 -0.65 3.11 14.33
C ALA A 27 0.65 3.16 13.51
N PHE A 28 0.56 2.91 12.21
CA PHE A 28 1.67 2.97 11.25
C PHE A 28 1.69 4.29 10.49
N GLN A 29 1.09 5.34 11.03
CA GLN A 29 1.04 6.66 10.40
C GLN A 29 0.40 6.65 9.00
N LEU A 30 -0.49 5.70 8.72
CA LEU A 30 -1.22 5.60 7.47
C LEU A 30 -2.71 5.84 7.72
N GLU A 31 -3.35 6.58 6.83
CA GLU A 31 -4.78 6.86 6.92
C GLU A 31 -5.46 6.55 5.59
N LEU A 32 -6.55 5.79 5.64
CA LEU A 32 -7.41 5.52 4.48
C LEU A 32 -8.18 6.79 4.11
N ILE A 33 -7.91 7.34 2.93
CA ILE A 33 -8.60 8.54 2.43
C ILE A 33 -9.85 8.13 1.65
N ARG A 34 -9.71 7.12 0.79
CA ARG A 34 -10.74 6.76 -0.18
C ARG A 34 -10.57 5.32 -0.60
N GLU A 35 -11.69 4.66 -0.84
CA GLU A 35 -11.71 3.40 -1.54
C GLU A 35 -12.79 3.38 -2.62
N LYS A 36 -12.60 2.53 -3.63
CA LYS A 36 -13.62 2.17 -4.59
C LYS A 36 -13.77 0.66 -4.60
N ARG A 37 -14.90 0.19 -4.07
CA ARG A 37 -15.35 -1.20 -4.24
C ARG A 37 -16.13 -1.26 -5.55
N ARG A 38 -15.52 -1.78 -6.62
CA ARG A 38 -16.27 -2.14 -7.83
C ARG A 38 -16.51 -3.67 -7.78
N GLY A 39 -17.63 -4.14 -8.33
CA GLY A 39 -17.85 -5.57 -8.60
C GLY A 39 -16.73 -6.20 -9.44
N ARG A 40 -16.86 -7.48 -9.84
CA ARG A 40 -15.83 -8.34 -10.47
C ARG A 40 -14.60 -7.59 -11.09
N ARG A 41 -13.55 -7.36 -10.26
CA ARG A 41 -12.14 -6.97 -10.54
C ARG A 41 -11.81 -5.56 -11.12
N PRO A 42 -10.69 -4.91 -10.70
CA PRO A 42 -10.21 -4.70 -9.33
C PRO A 42 -10.67 -3.34 -8.76
N GLY A 43 -10.96 -3.32 -7.46
CA GLY A 43 -11.15 -2.09 -6.71
C GLY A 43 -9.81 -1.49 -6.31
N TRP A 44 -9.80 -0.20 -5.98
CA TRP A 44 -8.61 0.50 -5.49
C TRP A 44 -8.86 1.09 -4.10
N ALA A 45 -7.79 1.27 -3.34
CA ALA A 45 -7.79 2.06 -2.11
C ALA A 45 -6.67 3.10 -2.15
N LYS A 46 -6.84 4.20 -1.42
CA LYS A 46 -5.85 5.26 -1.34
C LYS A 46 -5.58 5.61 0.11
N LEU A 47 -4.30 5.53 0.48
CA LEU A 47 -3.78 5.92 1.77
C LEU A 47 -3.03 7.26 1.66
N LYS A 48 -2.89 7.98 2.77
CA LYS A 48 -1.91 9.05 2.96
C LYS A 48 -1.11 8.81 4.23
N SER A 49 0.01 9.52 4.34
CA SER A 49 0.67 9.72 5.64
C SER A 49 -0.25 10.49 6.59
N ALA A 50 -0.27 10.07 7.85
CA ALA A 50 -0.87 10.79 8.98
C ALA A 50 0.13 11.75 9.66
N VAL A 51 1.44 11.63 9.36
CA VAL A 51 2.47 12.51 9.91
C VAL A 51 2.39 13.90 9.26
N LEU A 52 2.33 14.93 10.10
CA LEU A 52 2.35 16.33 9.67
C LEU A 52 3.64 16.65 8.88
N GLY A 53 3.48 17.28 7.72
CA GLY A 53 4.62 17.67 6.85
C GLY A 53 5.11 16.58 5.90
N ILE A 54 4.61 15.34 6.00
CA ILE A 54 4.89 14.28 5.03
C ILE A 54 3.80 14.26 3.97
N ASP A 55 4.07 14.90 2.83
CA ASP A 55 3.19 14.92 1.68
C ASP A 55 3.39 13.67 0.80
N GLY A 56 2.66 12.60 1.11
CA GLY A 56 2.68 11.35 0.36
C GLY A 56 1.33 10.64 0.34
N ALA A 57 1.04 9.95 -0.76
CA ALA A 57 -0.11 9.07 -0.88
C ALA A 57 0.30 7.69 -1.43
N VAL A 58 -0.44 6.65 -1.06
CA VAL A 58 -0.26 5.30 -1.59
C VAL A 58 -1.56 4.85 -2.24
N ASN A 59 -1.53 4.60 -3.55
CA ASN A 59 -2.64 3.90 -4.20
C ASN A 59 -2.40 2.40 -4.10
N LEU A 60 -3.43 1.63 -3.76
CA LEU A 60 -3.39 0.19 -3.56
C LEU A 60 -4.35 -0.50 -4.51
N GLU A 61 -3.84 -1.50 -5.22
CA GLU A 61 -4.61 -2.37 -6.11
C GLU A 61 -4.25 -3.83 -5.84
N TRP A 62 -5.24 -4.72 -5.92
CA TRP A 62 -5.03 -6.16 -5.71
C TRP A 62 -5.35 -6.91 -6.99
N ASP A 63 -4.37 -7.65 -7.49
CA ASP A 63 -4.57 -8.62 -8.55
C ASP A 63 -4.77 -10.04 -7.96
N PRO A 64 -6.00 -10.58 -7.98
CA PRO A 64 -6.28 -11.91 -7.46
C PRO A 64 -5.76 -13.04 -8.36
N SER A 65 -5.43 -12.76 -9.63
CA SER A 65 -4.96 -13.79 -10.56
C SER A 65 -3.51 -14.21 -10.31
N VAL A 66 -2.70 -13.28 -9.79
CA VAL A 66 -1.28 -13.48 -9.45
C VAL A 66 -0.98 -13.18 -7.97
N ALA A 67 -2.03 -13.07 -7.14
CA ALA A 67 -1.93 -12.80 -5.71
C ALA A 67 -0.95 -11.66 -5.36
N THR A 68 -1.02 -10.56 -6.11
CA THR A 68 -0.09 -9.44 -5.97
C THR A 68 -0.82 -8.18 -5.50
N LEU A 69 -0.29 -7.52 -4.48
CA LEU A 69 -0.67 -6.17 -4.09
C LEU A 69 0.27 -5.19 -4.79
N GLU A 70 -0.31 -4.35 -5.63
CA GLU A 70 0.40 -3.24 -6.28
C GLU A 70 0.19 -1.98 -5.46
N CYS A 71 1.30 -1.38 -5.01
CA CYS A 71 1.28 -0.12 -4.30
C CYS A 71 2.01 0.94 -5.13
N ARG A 72 1.35 2.06 -5.41
CA ARG A 72 1.97 3.23 -6.03
C ARG A 72 2.11 4.34 -5.00
N VAL A 73 3.34 4.56 -4.55
CA VAL A 73 3.71 5.65 -3.64
C VAL A 73 3.93 6.91 -4.47
N ILE A 74 3.24 7.99 -4.11
CA ILE A 74 3.22 9.26 -4.83
C ILE A 74 3.59 10.36 -3.84
N THR A 75 4.64 11.10 -4.14
CA THR A 75 5.07 12.29 -3.39
C THR A 75 5.15 13.51 -4.29
N LYS A 76 5.22 14.71 -3.71
CA LYS A 76 5.53 15.94 -4.48
C LYS A 76 6.92 15.85 -5.13
N ALA A 77 7.16 16.64 -6.18
CA ALA A 77 8.49 16.69 -6.80
C ALA A 77 9.51 17.25 -5.79
N GLY A 78 10.70 16.65 -5.72
CA GLY A 78 11.73 17.02 -4.74
C GLY A 78 11.52 16.50 -3.32
N SER A 79 10.37 15.90 -3.00
CA SER A 79 10.12 15.27 -1.70
C SER A 79 10.69 13.86 -1.65
N ASP A 80 11.26 13.51 -0.49
CA ASP A 80 11.77 12.18 -0.20
C ASP A 80 10.60 11.18 0.00
N PRO A 81 10.51 10.10 -0.79
CA PRO A 81 9.50 9.05 -0.60
C PRO A 81 9.83 8.07 0.52
N ALA A 82 11.06 8.06 1.07
CA ALA A 82 11.50 7.06 2.03
C ALA A 82 10.62 6.94 3.29
N PRO A 83 10.12 8.04 3.91
CA PRO A 83 9.30 7.93 5.12
C PRO A 83 7.99 7.16 4.91
N ILE A 84 7.17 7.57 3.94
CA ILE A 84 5.89 6.87 3.67
C ILE A 84 6.10 5.45 3.13
N LEU A 85 7.23 5.21 2.45
CA LEU A 85 7.62 3.88 2.01
C LEU A 85 7.97 2.98 3.21
N ALA A 86 8.70 3.50 4.19
CA ALA A 86 9.04 2.78 5.41
C ALA A 86 7.78 2.44 6.23
N ASP A 87 6.87 3.39 6.39
CA ASP A 87 5.58 3.18 7.06
C ASP A 87 4.76 2.09 6.35
N LEU A 88 4.66 2.16 5.02
CA LEU A 88 3.97 1.16 4.20
C LEU A 88 4.57 -0.24 4.36
N VAL A 89 5.89 -0.36 4.21
CA VAL A 89 6.57 -1.66 4.26
C VAL A 89 6.52 -2.22 5.68
N GLY A 90 6.77 -1.41 6.71
CA GLY A 90 6.67 -1.80 8.11
C GLY A 90 5.27 -2.32 8.45
N TYR A 91 4.23 -1.58 8.07
CA TYR A 91 2.84 -2.01 8.21
C TYR A 91 2.57 -3.37 7.55
N LEU A 92 3.03 -3.55 6.30
CA LEU A 92 2.81 -4.78 5.57
C LEU A 92 3.47 -5.99 6.28
N PHE A 93 4.74 -5.85 6.68
CA PHE A 93 5.47 -6.92 7.37
C PHE A 93 4.89 -7.25 8.75
N GLU A 94 4.43 -6.25 9.50
CA GLU A 94 3.87 -6.49 10.84
C GLU A 94 2.47 -7.11 10.77
N ARG A 95 1.63 -6.68 9.82
CA ARG A 95 0.22 -7.10 9.74
C ARG A 95 -0.02 -8.33 8.89
N PHE A 96 0.86 -8.59 7.93
CA PHE A 96 0.72 -9.71 7.00
C PHE A 96 1.99 -10.57 6.85
N PRO A 97 2.71 -10.91 7.95
CA PRO A 97 4.01 -11.59 7.87
C PRO A 97 3.93 -12.94 7.15
N GLU A 98 2.85 -13.70 7.34
CA GLU A 98 2.67 -15.01 6.70
C GLU A 98 2.17 -14.94 5.26
N ARG A 99 1.71 -13.76 4.83
CA ARG A 99 1.17 -13.57 3.47
C ARG A 99 2.24 -13.08 2.51
N ILE A 100 3.20 -12.28 2.96
CA ILE A 100 4.19 -11.64 2.10
C ILE A 100 5.27 -12.65 1.70
N GLN A 101 5.47 -12.82 0.40
CA GLN A 101 6.54 -13.66 -0.15
C GLN A 101 7.71 -12.83 -0.68
N THR A 102 7.42 -11.69 -1.29
CA THR A 102 8.45 -10.79 -1.83
C THR A 102 7.93 -9.36 -1.86
N VAL A 103 8.82 -8.40 -1.62
CA VAL A 103 8.56 -6.97 -1.79
C VAL A 103 9.59 -6.41 -2.76
N SER A 104 9.15 -6.00 -3.94
CA SER A 104 9.99 -5.38 -4.97
C SER A 104 9.72 -3.89 -5.01
N ILE A 105 10.73 -3.08 -4.73
CA ILE A 105 10.64 -1.61 -4.75
C ILE A 105 11.34 -1.11 -6.01
N LEU A 106 10.62 -0.34 -6.81
CA LEU A 106 11.09 0.27 -8.05
C LEU A 106 11.00 1.80 -7.91
N PRO A 107 12.11 2.45 -7.48
CA PRO A 107 12.18 3.91 -7.43
C PRO A 107 12.22 4.44 -8.86
N ARG A 108 11.13 5.10 -9.29
CA ARG A 108 10.90 5.62 -10.65
C ARG A 108 10.80 4.52 -11.75
N PRO A 109 9.58 4.14 -12.17
CA PRO A 109 9.35 3.72 -13.55
C PRO A 109 9.06 4.93 -14.46
#